data_AF-A0A523D5R9-F1
#
_entry.id   AF-A0A523D5R9-F1
#
_cell.length_a   1.000
_cell.length_b   1.000
_cell.length_c   1.000
_cell.angle_alpha   90.00
_cell.angle_beta   90.00
_cell.angle_gamma   90.00
#
_symmetry.space_group_name_H-M   'P 1'
#
loop_
_entity.id
_entity.type
_entity.pdbx_description
1 polymer ?
#
loop_
_entity_poly.entity_id
_entity_poly.type
_entity_poly.pdbx_seq_one_letter_code
_entity_poly.pdbx_strand_id
1 'polypeptide(L)'
;MDKTQKKKHSRRKERKRRSAAQGHQAHIRPFPGPRPPEAYPQPLDAIVLAGTDGNPHRLIAGRNKAFLDMGGRSLVRITVEALLKAHAVDRVFVVGPVEDLERELNDLSSRVRTVPQVGKMLRNAWAGVRAAQRPRAAAGGEGEVAERPVLVLPCDMPLISAQAVDDFIARCAREDRQCAEGHYALLVGAVEEQSVLRYCPRKGEPGILRPFVDLRSERLRLANIYVVRPQELGGHELVETGFSYRKAKDWRNVIALAWSLISRPGGWKAAWLVLRLQATVMAAKRKGRLYRWLRRGNTQEALEAGGSTLLGGSIRFVVSPYGGLSIDVDDQEDYLIIGSRFAEWSSWSHDQDSAILA
;
A
#
# COMPACT_ATOMS: atom_id res chain seq x y z
N MET A 1 30.94 -37.32 -44.23
CA MET A 1 29.72 -36.69 -43.68
C MET A 1 29.24 -35.60 -44.62
N ASP A 2 28.04 -35.81 -45.17
CA ASP A 2 27.52 -35.16 -46.37
C ASP A 2 27.19 -33.66 -46.18
N LYS A 3 27.69 -32.82 -47.11
CA LYS A 3 27.49 -31.35 -47.16
C LYS A 3 26.00 -30.96 -47.19
N THR A 4 25.15 -31.88 -47.63
CA THR A 4 23.69 -31.71 -47.71
C THR A 4 23.01 -31.70 -46.33
N GLN A 5 23.53 -32.47 -45.37
CA GLN A 5 23.00 -32.49 -44.00
C GLN A 5 23.35 -31.21 -43.22
N LYS A 6 24.55 -30.65 -43.41
CA LYS A 6 25.01 -29.42 -42.75
C LYS A 6 24.14 -28.21 -43.15
N LYS A 7 23.71 -28.14 -44.42
CA LYS A 7 22.86 -27.06 -44.95
C LYS A 7 21.41 -27.15 -44.46
N LYS A 8 20.86 -28.37 -44.30
CA LYS A 8 19.54 -28.59 -43.68
C LYS A 8 19.53 -28.22 -42.19
N HIS A 9 20.60 -28.50 -41.46
CA HIS A 9 20.70 -28.19 -40.03
C HIS A 9 20.85 -26.68 -39.76
N SER A 10 21.61 -25.97 -40.59
CA SER A 10 21.75 -24.50 -40.55
C SER A 10 20.41 -23.79 -40.83
N ARG A 11 19.69 -24.18 -41.89
CA ARG A 11 18.36 -23.61 -42.22
C ARG A 11 17.32 -23.87 -41.12
N ARG A 12 17.39 -25.02 -40.44
CA ARG A 12 16.48 -25.34 -39.32
C ARG A 12 16.80 -24.53 -38.05
N LYS A 13 18.07 -24.24 -37.77
CA LYS A 13 18.50 -23.33 -36.69
C LYS A 13 18.08 -21.88 -36.96
N GLU A 14 18.18 -21.43 -38.21
CA GLU A 14 17.83 -20.06 -38.59
C GLU A 14 16.31 -19.83 -38.62
N ARG A 15 15.54 -20.85 -39.03
CA ARG A 15 14.07 -20.81 -38.95
C ARG A 15 13.56 -20.87 -37.50
N LYS A 16 14.24 -21.62 -36.61
CA LYS A 16 13.97 -21.57 -35.15
C LYS A 16 14.34 -20.21 -34.52
N ARG A 17 15.42 -19.57 -34.95
CA ARG A 17 15.81 -18.22 -34.49
C ARG A 17 14.83 -17.14 -34.95
N ARG A 18 14.34 -17.19 -36.20
CA ARG A 18 13.29 -16.28 -36.69
C ARG A 18 11.95 -16.50 -35.99
N SER A 19 11.58 -17.76 -35.71
CA SER A 19 10.38 -18.09 -34.92
C SER A 19 10.47 -17.67 -33.45
N ALA A 20 11.68 -17.62 -32.87
CA ALA A 20 11.90 -17.13 -31.51
C ALA A 20 11.97 -15.59 -31.44
N ALA A 21 12.36 -14.91 -32.53
CA ALA A 21 12.39 -13.45 -32.62
C ALA A 21 11.02 -12.82 -32.96
N GLN A 22 10.07 -13.60 -33.50
CA GLN A 22 8.71 -13.13 -33.83
C GLN A 22 7.66 -13.41 -32.75
N GLY A 23 8.05 -14.01 -31.62
CA GLY A 23 7.16 -14.29 -30.50
C GLY A 23 7.58 -13.54 -29.24
N HIS A 24 7.44 -12.21 -29.21
CA HIS A 24 7.36 -11.39 -28.00
C HIS A 24 7.01 -9.91 -28.34
N GLN A 25 6.07 -9.68 -29.26
CA GLN A 25 5.25 -8.48 -29.15
C GLN A 25 4.22 -8.81 -28.07
N ALA A 26 4.40 -8.25 -26.88
CA ALA A 26 3.35 -8.22 -25.88
C ALA A 26 2.15 -7.54 -26.53
N HIS A 27 1.14 -8.33 -26.89
CA HIS A 27 -0.16 -7.82 -27.27
C HIS A 27 -0.68 -7.02 -26.07
N ILE A 28 -0.47 -5.71 -26.10
CA ILE A 28 -1.22 -4.76 -25.28
C ILE A 28 -2.67 -4.97 -25.70
N ARG A 29 -3.46 -5.67 -24.87
CA ARG A 29 -4.89 -5.73 -25.12
C ARG A 29 -5.42 -4.30 -25.03
N PRO A 30 -6.15 -3.79 -26.05
CA PRO A 30 -6.86 -2.54 -25.89
C PRO A 30 -7.84 -2.67 -24.72
N PHE A 31 -7.83 -1.68 -23.83
CA PHE A 31 -8.71 -1.64 -22.66
C PHE A 31 -10.18 -1.72 -23.08
N PRO A 32 -11.04 -2.49 -22.38
CA PRO A 32 -12.44 -2.59 -22.73
C PRO A 32 -13.18 -1.34 -22.24
N GLY A 33 -13.71 -0.55 -23.19
CA GLY A 33 -14.72 0.49 -22.95
C GLY A 33 -14.23 1.81 -22.33
N PRO A 34 -15.08 2.85 -22.38
CA PRO A 34 -14.83 4.09 -21.64
C PRO A 34 -14.82 3.78 -20.14
N ARG A 35 -13.73 4.15 -19.47
CA ARG A 35 -13.62 3.99 -18.02
C ARG A 35 -14.62 4.89 -17.30
N PRO A 36 -15.10 4.48 -16.12
CA PRO A 36 -15.97 5.34 -15.32
C PRO A 36 -15.28 6.70 -15.14
N PRO A 37 -16.04 7.81 -15.15
CA PRO A 37 -15.49 9.16 -15.07
C PRO A 37 -14.68 9.40 -13.81
N GLU A 38 -14.76 8.48 -12.84
CA GLU A 38 -14.07 8.53 -11.57
C GLU A 38 -12.67 7.86 -11.56
N ALA A 39 -12.20 7.26 -12.65
CA ALA A 39 -10.92 6.56 -12.69
C ALA A 39 -9.73 7.47 -13.09
N TYR A 40 -8.50 7.02 -12.81
CA TYR A 40 -7.30 7.59 -13.44
C TYR A 40 -7.29 7.35 -14.96
N PRO A 41 -6.58 8.19 -15.75
CA PRO A 41 -6.47 8.02 -17.21
C PRO A 41 -5.83 6.71 -17.63
N GLN A 42 -5.04 6.05 -16.78
CA GLN A 42 -4.49 4.70 -16.98
C GLN A 42 -4.50 3.93 -15.64
N PRO A 43 -4.67 2.59 -15.62
CA PRO A 43 -4.55 1.82 -14.38
C PRO A 43 -3.15 1.96 -13.78
N LEU A 44 -3.02 1.85 -12.46
CA LEU A 44 -1.78 2.12 -11.75
C LEU A 44 -0.87 0.88 -11.73
N ASP A 45 0.44 1.10 -11.70
CA ASP A 45 1.34 0.03 -11.26
C ASP A 45 1.26 -0.07 -9.73
N ALA A 46 1.25 -1.30 -9.22
CA ALA A 46 1.27 -1.59 -7.79
C ALA A 46 2.66 -2.06 -7.35
N ILE A 47 3.12 -1.55 -6.20
CA ILE A 47 4.37 -1.91 -5.55
C ILE A 47 4.03 -2.55 -4.22
N VAL A 48 4.30 -3.85 -4.11
CA VAL A 48 4.03 -4.66 -2.91
C VAL A 48 5.32 -4.84 -2.12
N LEU A 49 5.30 -4.48 -0.84
CA LEU A 49 6.47 -4.58 0.05
C LEU A 49 6.39 -5.88 0.87
N ALA A 50 7.26 -6.84 0.55
CA ALA A 50 7.32 -8.18 1.15
C ALA A 50 8.67 -8.49 1.83
N GLY A 51 9.51 -7.47 2.07
CA GLY A 51 10.83 -7.60 2.69
C GLY A 51 10.80 -7.47 4.22
N THR A 52 11.74 -8.16 4.89
CA THR A 52 11.90 -8.11 6.36
C THR A 52 13.11 -7.33 6.84
N ASP A 53 13.91 -6.79 5.91
CA ASP A 53 15.23 -6.17 6.17
C ASP A 53 16.20 -6.98 7.03
N GLY A 54 15.98 -8.29 7.14
CA GLY A 54 16.79 -9.19 7.97
C GLY A 54 16.59 -9.02 9.47
N ASN A 55 15.59 -8.25 9.91
CA ASN A 55 15.33 -7.99 11.32
C ASN A 55 14.56 -9.15 11.99
N PRO A 56 15.16 -9.89 12.94
CA PRO A 56 14.50 -11.03 13.59
C PRO A 56 13.24 -10.64 14.38
N HIS A 57 13.16 -9.41 14.90
CA HIS A 57 11.99 -8.92 15.64
C HIS A 57 10.75 -8.68 14.76
N ARG A 58 10.91 -8.77 13.43
CA ARG A 58 9.79 -8.66 12.48
C ARG A 58 9.28 -10.03 12.03
N LEU A 59 9.94 -11.11 12.45
CA LEU A 59 9.53 -12.46 12.15
C LEU A 59 8.40 -12.89 13.08
N ILE A 60 7.49 -13.68 12.55
CA ILE A 60 6.45 -14.37 13.32
C ILE A 60 6.77 -15.86 13.20
N ALA A 61 6.96 -16.52 14.35
CA ALA A 61 7.47 -17.89 14.42
C ALA A 61 8.76 -18.12 13.57
N GLY A 62 9.68 -17.14 13.55
CA GLY A 62 10.93 -17.21 12.79
C GLY A 62 10.77 -17.06 11.27
N ARG A 63 9.57 -16.78 10.77
CA ARG A 63 9.28 -16.62 9.34
C ARG A 63 9.00 -15.17 8.98
N ASN A 64 9.39 -14.77 7.77
CA ASN A 64 8.95 -13.52 7.17
C ASN A 64 7.41 -13.54 7.04
N LYS A 65 6.76 -12.48 7.56
CA LYS A 65 5.31 -12.32 7.56
C LYS A 65 4.69 -12.50 6.18
N ALA A 66 5.34 -12.01 5.14
CA ALA A 66 4.87 -12.12 3.76
C ALA A 66 4.52 -13.56 3.34
N PHE A 67 5.18 -14.55 3.95
CA PHE A 67 5.01 -15.96 3.62
C PHE A 67 4.18 -16.73 4.65
N LEU A 68 3.59 -16.08 5.66
CA LEU A 68 2.69 -16.77 6.57
C LEU A 68 1.47 -17.31 5.81
N ASP A 69 1.07 -18.53 6.14
CA ASP A 69 -0.12 -19.15 5.55
C ASP A 69 -1.38 -18.56 6.17
N MET A 70 -2.31 -18.17 5.31
CA MET A 70 -3.62 -17.66 5.67
C MET A 70 -4.65 -18.29 4.75
N GLY A 71 -5.44 -19.23 5.26
CA GLY A 71 -6.42 -19.95 4.44
C GLY A 71 -5.80 -20.71 3.26
N GLY A 72 -4.64 -21.35 3.47
CA GLY A 72 -3.96 -22.18 2.47
C GLY A 72 -3.18 -21.41 1.41
N ARG A 73 -3.00 -20.10 1.58
CA ARG A 73 -2.20 -19.23 0.70
C ARG A 73 -1.29 -18.33 1.52
N SER A 74 -0.11 -18.01 1.01
CA SER A 74 0.75 -17.01 1.66
C SER A 74 0.12 -15.61 1.62
N LEU A 75 0.40 -14.77 2.63
CA LEU A 75 -0.09 -13.38 2.69
C LEU A 75 0.28 -12.57 1.42
N VAL A 76 1.49 -12.77 0.90
CA VAL A 76 1.93 -12.17 -0.37
C VAL A 76 1.10 -12.63 -1.55
N ARG A 77 0.78 -13.93 -1.63
CA ARG A 77 -0.07 -14.46 -2.70
C ARG A 77 -1.49 -13.90 -2.64
N ILE A 78 -2.08 -13.83 -1.45
CA ILE A 78 -3.42 -13.22 -1.26
C ILE A 78 -3.43 -11.78 -1.78
N THR A 79 -2.43 -10.98 -1.38
CA THR A 79 -2.31 -9.58 -1.81
C THR A 79 -2.16 -9.46 -3.33
N VAL A 80 -1.27 -10.26 -3.94
CA VAL A 80 -1.03 -10.21 -5.38
C VAL A 80 -2.25 -10.68 -6.17
N GLU A 81 -2.95 -11.73 -5.74
CA GLU A 81 -4.17 -12.20 -6.37
C GLU A 81 -5.29 -11.13 -6.33
N ALA A 82 -5.44 -10.41 -5.21
CA ALA A 82 -6.39 -9.30 -5.12
C ALA A 82 -6.04 -8.16 -6.08
N LEU A 83 -4.76 -7.78 -6.16
CA LEU A 83 -4.28 -6.74 -7.09
C LEU A 83 -4.42 -7.13 -8.56
N LEU A 84 -4.22 -8.41 -8.90
CA LEU A 84 -4.40 -8.90 -10.28
C LEU A 84 -5.87 -8.88 -10.73
N LYS A 85 -6.80 -9.05 -9.78
CA LYS A 85 -8.24 -9.00 -10.02
C LYS A 85 -8.79 -7.56 -10.07
N ALA A 86 -8.11 -6.60 -9.43
CA ALA A 86 -8.49 -5.18 -9.45
C ALA A 86 -8.36 -4.58 -10.86
N HIS A 87 -9.40 -3.89 -11.32
CA HIS A 87 -9.43 -3.28 -12.65
C HIS A 87 -8.55 -2.04 -12.77
N ALA A 88 -8.33 -1.33 -11.66
CA ALA A 88 -7.54 -0.11 -11.60
C ALA A 88 -6.03 -0.38 -11.45
N VAL A 89 -5.60 -1.65 -11.46
CA VAL A 89 -4.18 -2.05 -11.41
C VAL A 89 -3.74 -2.62 -12.76
N ASP A 90 -2.55 -2.23 -13.23
CA ASP A 90 -1.91 -2.67 -14.48
C ASP A 90 -0.83 -3.74 -14.23
N ARG A 91 0.26 -3.40 -13.54
CA ARG A 91 1.36 -4.35 -13.27
C ARG A 91 1.65 -4.39 -11.78
N VAL A 92 2.11 -5.54 -11.29
CA VAL A 92 2.42 -5.74 -9.87
C VAL A 92 3.90 -6.02 -9.71
N PHE A 93 4.59 -5.16 -8.94
CA PHE A 93 6.00 -5.27 -8.61
C PHE A 93 6.15 -5.66 -7.14
N VAL A 94 6.65 -6.85 -6.87
CA VAL A 94 6.75 -7.39 -5.50
C VAL A 94 8.20 -7.34 -5.04
N VAL A 95 8.48 -6.53 -4.03
CA VAL A 95 9.84 -6.27 -3.52
C VAL A 95 10.10 -7.12 -2.27
N GLY A 96 11.08 -8.03 -2.33
CA GLY A 96 11.36 -8.97 -1.24
C GLY A 96 12.49 -9.95 -1.56
N PRO A 97 12.62 -11.05 -0.79
CA PRO A 97 13.57 -12.14 -1.08
C PRO A 97 13.09 -12.88 -2.35
N VAL A 98 13.84 -12.73 -3.44
CA VAL A 98 13.38 -13.11 -4.80
C VAL A 98 13.14 -14.60 -4.92
N GLU A 99 14.00 -15.42 -4.33
CA GLU A 99 13.91 -16.88 -4.42
C GLU A 99 12.61 -17.40 -3.77
N ASP A 100 12.20 -16.83 -2.64
CA ASP A 100 10.95 -17.18 -1.98
C ASP A 100 9.75 -16.63 -2.75
N LEU A 101 9.84 -15.39 -3.24
CA LEU A 101 8.79 -14.77 -4.05
C LEU A 101 8.53 -15.53 -5.36
N GLU A 102 9.57 -16.00 -6.04
CA GLU A 102 9.44 -16.77 -7.26
C GLU A 102 8.78 -18.13 -7.01
N ARG A 103 9.06 -18.79 -5.88
CA ARG A 103 8.37 -20.03 -5.51
C ARG A 103 6.87 -19.82 -5.29
N GLU A 104 6.49 -18.68 -4.76
CA GLU A 104 5.10 -18.38 -4.36
C GLU A 104 4.24 -17.79 -5.49
N LEU A 105 4.86 -17.07 -6.44
CA LEU A 105 4.15 -16.20 -7.39
C LEU A 105 4.38 -16.53 -8.87
N ASN A 106 5.29 -17.44 -9.22
CA ASN A 106 5.66 -17.70 -10.63
C ASN A 106 4.52 -18.21 -11.51
N ASP A 107 3.49 -18.81 -10.92
CA ASP A 107 2.36 -19.42 -11.60
C ASP A 107 1.19 -18.45 -11.84
N LEU A 108 1.22 -17.25 -11.25
CA LEU A 108 0.06 -16.34 -11.23
C LEU A 108 -0.16 -15.60 -12.56
N SER A 109 0.80 -14.80 -13.01
CA SER A 109 0.63 -13.95 -14.19
C SER A 109 1.93 -13.33 -14.66
N SER A 110 2.06 -13.14 -15.97
CA SER A 110 3.14 -12.34 -16.58
C SER A 110 3.09 -10.85 -16.19
N ARG A 111 2.00 -10.38 -15.56
CA ARG A 111 1.85 -9.03 -15.00
C ARG A 111 2.57 -8.85 -13.65
N VAL A 112 3.03 -9.94 -13.03
CA VAL A 112 3.77 -9.92 -11.75
C VAL A 112 5.27 -9.93 -12.03
N ARG A 113 6.01 -9.06 -11.34
CA ARG A 113 7.47 -8.97 -11.41
C ARG A 113 8.05 -8.94 -10.02
N THR A 114 8.94 -9.88 -9.73
CA THR A 114 9.73 -9.88 -8.48
C THR A 114 10.87 -8.87 -8.58
N VAL A 115 11.15 -8.19 -7.48
CA VAL A 115 12.20 -7.19 -7.36
C VAL A 115 13.01 -7.51 -6.10
N PRO A 116 14.36 -7.60 -6.18
CA PRO A 116 15.18 -7.84 -5.00
C PRO A 116 14.99 -6.75 -3.95
N GLN A 117 14.86 -7.16 -2.68
CA GLN A 117 14.96 -6.23 -1.56
C GLN A 117 16.36 -5.62 -1.46
N VAL A 118 16.44 -4.32 -1.17
CA VAL A 118 17.69 -3.54 -1.14
C VAL A 118 17.93 -2.85 0.22
N GLY A 119 17.08 -3.13 1.20
CA GLY A 119 17.23 -2.65 2.56
C GLY A 119 15.90 -2.53 3.29
N LYS A 120 15.75 -1.43 4.03
CA LYS A 120 14.54 -1.09 4.78
C LYS A 120 13.38 -0.73 3.85
N MET A 121 12.18 -0.62 4.44
CA MET A 121 10.91 -0.38 3.75
C MET A 121 10.98 0.74 2.68
N LEU A 122 11.52 1.92 3.00
CA LEU A 122 11.57 3.03 2.05
C LEU A 122 12.50 2.75 0.86
N ARG A 123 13.67 2.13 1.11
CA ARG A 123 14.58 1.72 0.03
C ARG A 123 13.95 0.66 -0.87
N ASN A 124 13.17 -0.27 -0.28
CA ASN A 124 12.41 -1.27 -1.03
C ASN A 124 11.29 -0.61 -1.87
N ALA A 125 10.54 0.34 -1.31
CA ALA A 125 9.55 1.09 -2.06
C ALA A 125 10.18 1.77 -3.28
N TRP A 126 11.31 2.44 -3.10
CA TRP A 126 12.07 3.05 -4.20
C TRP A 126 12.59 2.05 -5.23
N ALA A 127 13.00 0.86 -4.82
CA ALA A 127 13.39 -0.20 -5.75
C ALA A 127 12.21 -0.64 -6.62
N GLY A 128 11.02 -0.78 -6.02
CA GLY A 128 9.77 -1.05 -6.73
C GLY A 128 9.40 0.07 -7.71
N VAL A 129 9.45 1.33 -7.27
CA VAL A 129 9.18 2.52 -8.12
C VAL A 129 10.09 2.51 -9.35
N ARG A 130 11.40 2.36 -9.14
CA ARG A 130 12.37 2.32 -10.25
C ARG A 130 12.11 1.16 -11.19
N ALA A 131 11.73 -0.02 -10.67
CA ALA A 131 11.39 -1.17 -11.49
C ALA A 131 10.12 -0.93 -12.34
N ALA A 132 9.13 -0.22 -11.80
CA ALA A 132 7.91 0.15 -12.49
C ALA A 132 8.14 1.19 -13.61
N GLN A 133 9.01 2.17 -13.34
CA GLN A 133 9.31 3.28 -14.26
C GLN A 133 10.23 2.88 -15.42
N ARG A 134 11.24 2.03 -15.19
CA ARG A 134 12.25 1.63 -16.20
C ARG A 134 11.68 1.23 -17.57
N PRO A 135 10.69 0.32 -17.69
CA PRO A 135 10.16 -0.08 -18.98
C PRO A 135 9.45 1.06 -19.73
N ARG A 136 8.90 2.05 -19.01
CA ARG A 136 8.20 3.18 -19.62
C ARG A 136 9.15 4.30 -20.02
N ALA A 137 10.19 4.56 -19.22
CA ALA A 137 11.26 5.48 -19.59
C ALA A 137 11.95 5.02 -20.89
N ALA A 138 12.22 3.72 -21.02
CA ALA A 138 12.78 3.12 -22.24
C ALA A 138 11.87 3.24 -23.48
N ALA A 139 10.57 3.52 -23.30
CA ALA A 139 9.61 3.74 -24.38
C ALA A 139 9.47 5.22 -24.79
N GLY A 140 10.33 6.11 -24.28
CA GLY A 140 10.42 7.51 -24.71
C GLY A 140 9.58 8.52 -23.91
N GLY A 141 9.05 8.14 -22.75
CA GLY A 141 8.14 8.98 -21.93
C GLY A 141 8.72 9.47 -20.61
N GLU A 142 10.00 9.87 -20.53
CA GLU A 142 10.68 10.15 -19.24
C GLU A 142 9.95 11.19 -18.35
N GLY A 143 9.36 12.24 -18.93
CA GLY A 143 8.58 13.24 -18.19
C GLY A 143 7.22 12.72 -17.70
N GLU A 144 6.46 12.04 -18.56
CA GLU A 144 5.15 11.47 -18.23
C GLU A 144 5.25 10.31 -17.20
N VAL A 145 6.41 9.66 -17.14
CA VAL A 145 6.72 8.59 -16.18
C VAL A 145 7.00 9.12 -14.77
N ALA A 146 7.52 10.34 -14.66
CA ALA A 146 7.84 10.98 -13.39
C ALA A 146 6.58 11.45 -12.64
N GLU A 147 5.56 11.89 -13.36
CA GLU A 147 4.30 12.42 -12.78
C GLU A 147 3.24 11.35 -12.52
N ARG A 148 3.44 10.13 -13.04
CA ARG A 148 2.44 9.07 -12.92
C ARG A 148 2.38 8.51 -11.50
N PRO A 149 1.20 8.48 -10.86
CA PRO A 149 1.04 7.87 -9.56
C PRO A 149 1.25 6.35 -9.60
N VAL A 150 1.76 5.80 -8.50
CA VAL A 150 1.86 4.36 -8.25
C VAL A 150 1.16 3.99 -6.96
N LEU A 151 0.56 2.81 -6.92
CA LEU A 151 0.00 2.23 -5.71
C LEU A 151 1.12 1.58 -4.90
N VAL A 152 1.24 1.86 -3.61
CA VAL A 152 2.21 1.24 -2.70
C VAL A 152 1.47 0.66 -1.50
N LEU A 153 1.78 -0.58 -1.16
CA LEU A 153 1.19 -1.30 -0.03
C LEU A 153 2.11 -2.42 0.47
N PRO A 154 2.09 -2.78 1.76
CA PRO A 154 2.66 -4.04 2.23
C PRO A 154 1.76 -5.21 1.81
N CYS A 155 2.20 -6.42 2.11
CA CYS A 155 1.42 -7.64 1.85
C CYS A 155 0.88 -8.31 3.12
N ASP A 156 0.91 -7.65 4.27
CA ASP A 156 0.45 -8.20 5.54
C ASP A 156 -1.02 -7.87 5.85
N MET A 157 -1.82 -7.52 4.83
CA MET A 157 -3.25 -7.21 4.91
C MET A 157 -4.10 -8.38 4.37
N PRO A 158 -4.36 -9.43 5.16
CA PRO A 158 -5.00 -10.66 4.69
C PRO A 158 -6.42 -10.46 4.15
N LEU A 159 -7.11 -9.41 4.58
CA LEU A 159 -8.49 -9.11 4.19
C LEU A 159 -8.59 -8.14 3.00
N ILE A 160 -7.50 -7.96 2.26
CA ILE A 160 -7.52 -7.16 1.02
C ILE A 160 -8.38 -7.83 -0.05
N SER A 161 -9.21 -7.03 -0.73
CA SER A 161 -10.01 -7.46 -1.89
C SER A 161 -9.74 -6.58 -3.11
N ALA A 162 -10.07 -7.08 -4.30
CA ALA A 162 -9.95 -6.33 -5.55
C ALA A 162 -10.82 -5.06 -5.53
N GLN A 163 -12.03 -5.18 -4.99
CA GLN A 163 -13.03 -4.12 -4.86
C GLN A 163 -12.56 -3.02 -3.91
N ALA A 164 -11.96 -3.39 -2.78
CA ALA A 164 -11.39 -2.42 -1.84
C ALA A 164 -10.24 -1.62 -2.49
N VAL A 165 -9.42 -2.28 -3.31
CA VAL A 165 -8.35 -1.62 -4.08
C VAL A 165 -8.94 -0.69 -5.14
N ASP A 166 -9.92 -1.14 -5.92
CA ASP A 166 -10.57 -0.34 -6.95
C ASP A 166 -11.29 0.89 -6.37
N ASP A 167 -12.03 0.71 -5.26
CA ASP A 167 -12.68 1.80 -4.51
C ASP A 167 -11.66 2.83 -4.02
N PHE A 168 -10.57 2.38 -3.40
CA PHE A 168 -9.52 3.27 -2.92
C PHE A 168 -8.88 4.07 -4.06
N ILE A 169 -8.53 3.42 -5.18
CA ILE A 169 -7.93 4.10 -6.33
C ILE A 169 -8.91 5.08 -6.98
N ALA A 170 -10.20 4.72 -7.11
CA ALA A 170 -11.23 5.60 -7.64
C ALA A 170 -11.40 6.86 -6.76
N ARG A 171 -11.44 6.68 -5.43
CA ARG A 171 -11.46 7.80 -4.48
C ARG A 171 -10.23 8.69 -4.64
N CYS A 172 -9.04 8.12 -4.77
CA CYS A 172 -7.82 8.88 -4.99
C CYS A 172 -7.90 9.74 -6.26
N ALA A 173 -8.39 9.16 -7.37
CA ALA A 173 -8.57 9.89 -8.62
C ALA A 173 -9.61 11.01 -8.50
N ARG A 174 -10.65 10.86 -7.68
CA ARG A 174 -11.61 11.94 -7.40
C ARG A 174 -10.96 13.09 -6.62
N GLU A 175 -10.20 12.78 -5.58
CA GLU A 175 -9.48 13.81 -4.80
C GLU A 175 -8.48 14.56 -5.67
N ASP A 176 -7.68 13.86 -6.48
CA ASP A 176 -6.75 14.51 -7.42
C ASP A 176 -7.49 15.49 -8.35
N ARG A 177 -8.62 15.09 -8.96
CA ARG A 177 -9.40 15.98 -9.83
C ARG A 177 -9.95 17.22 -9.13
N GLN A 178 -10.19 17.14 -7.82
CA GLN A 178 -10.68 18.26 -7.02
C GLN A 178 -9.54 19.15 -6.50
N CYS A 179 -8.29 18.70 -6.64
CA CYS A 179 -7.14 19.46 -6.19
C CYS A 179 -6.88 20.65 -7.13
N ALA A 180 -6.83 21.86 -6.56
CA ALA A 180 -6.56 23.08 -7.32
C ALA A 180 -5.16 23.08 -7.97
N GLU A 181 -4.21 22.35 -7.38
CA GLU A 181 -2.85 22.17 -7.87
C GLU A 181 -2.74 21.05 -8.92
N GLY A 182 -3.87 20.42 -9.28
CA GLY A 182 -3.97 19.34 -10.27
C GLY A 182 -3.90 17.93 -9.66
N HIS A 183 -3.05 17.72 -8.67
CA HIS A 183 -2.95 16.44 -7.96
C HIS A 183 -2.27 16.56 -6.60
N TYR A 184 -2.38 15.49 -5.79
CA TYR A 184 -1.64 15.34 -4.55
C TYR A 184 -0.35 14.53 -4.75
N ALA A 185 0.73 14.89 -4.04
CA ALA A 185 1.97 14.12 -4.04
C ALA A 185 1.80 12.75 -3.34
N LEU A 186 0.96 12.69 -2.29
CA LEU A 186 0.67 11.47 -1.55
C LEU A 186 -0.79 11.41 -1.09
N LEU A 187 -1.49 10.36 -1.50
CA LEU A 187 -2.82 10.01 -0.98
C LEU A 187 -2.70 8.83 -0.02
N VAL A 188 -3.15 9.03 1.21
CA VAL A 188 -3.02 8.09 2.32
C VAL A 188 -4.35 7.42 2.60
N GLY A 189 -4.38 6.08 2.52
CA GLY A 189 -5.54 5.30 2.87
C GLY A 189 -5.95 5.44 4.33
N ALA A 190 -7.23 5.67 4.55
CA ALA A 190 -7.89 5.57 5.84
C ALA A 190 -9.20 4.82 5.66
N VAL A 191 -9.72 4.25 6.74
CA VAL A 191 -11.03 3.62 6.77
C VAL A 191 -11.87 4.20 7.89
N GLU A 192 -13.18 4.25 7.66
CA GLU A 192 -14.14 4.74 8.62
C GLU A 192 -14.30 3.76 9.80
N GLU A 193 -14.61 4.29 10.99
CA GLU A 193 -14.77 3.48 12.20
C GLU A 193 -15.77 2.33 12.02
N GLN A 194 -16.93 2.59 11.42
CA GLN A 194 -18.01 1.60 11.28
C GLN A 194 -17.56 0.34 10.53
N SER A 195 -16.73 0.51 9.50
CA SER A 195 -16.18 -0.59 8.72
C SER A 195 -15.23 -1.48 9.51
N VAL A 196 -14.59 -0.94 10.55
CA VAL A 196 -13.58 -1.63 11.38
C VAL A 196 -14.21 -2.33 12.57
N LEU A 197 -15.30 -1.79 13.13
CA LEU A 197 -15.94 -2.32 14.34
C LEU A 197 -16.35 -3.80 14.25
N ARG A 198 -16.63 -4.29 13.04
CA ARG A 198 -16.95 -5.71 12.81
C ARG A 198 -15.79 -6.65 13.13
N TYR A 199 -14.54 -6.19 13.05
CA TYR A 199 -13.35 -6.97 13.38
C TYR A 199 -12.95 -6.89 14.86
N CYS A 200 -13.61 -6.02 15.64
CA CYS A 200 -13.34 -5.90 17.07
C CYS A 200 -13.81 -7.16 17.85
N PRO A 201 -13.19 -7.47 19.00
CA PRO A 201 -13.62 -8.56 19.87
C PRO A 201 -15.09 -8.44 20.26
N ARG A 202 -15.81 -9.57 20.24
CA ARG A 202 -17.20 -9.68 20.74
C ARG A 202 -17.25 -10.73 21.84
N LYS A 203 -18.36 -10.81 22.55
CA LYS A 203 -18.50 -11.79 23.64
C LYS A 203 -18.34 -13.21 23.09
N GLY A 204 -17.26 -13.88 23.47
CA GLY A 204 -16.94 -15.24 23.02
C GLY A 204 -16.29 -15.34 21.64
N GLU A 205 -16.04 -14.22 20.96
CA GLU A 205 -15.38 -14.19 19.65
C GLU A 205 -14.09 -13.36 19.72
N PRO A 206 -12.93 -13.93 19.36
CA PRO A 206 -11.70 -13.17 19.27
C PRO A 206 -11.80 -12.11 18.17
N GLY A 207 -11.06 -11.02 18.34
CA GLY A 207 -11.05 -9.92 17.38
C GLY A 207 -9.81 -9.07 17.49
N ILE A 208 -9.69 -8.11 16.59
CA ILE A 208 -8.53 -7.25 16.43
C ILE A 208 -8.87 -5.85 16.93
N LEU A 209 -8.06 -5.35 17.88
CA LEU A 209 -8.13 -3.96 18.32
C LEU A 209 -6.99 -3.16 17.70
N ARG A 210 -7.34 -2.04 17.07
CA ARG A 210 -6.37 -1.09 16.52
C ARG A 210 -6.65 0.34 16.99
N PRO A 211 -5.61 1.17 17.13
CA PRO A 211 -5.79 2.57 17.48
C PRO A 211 -6.41 3.36 16.32
N PHE A 212 -7.32 4.27 16.69
CA PHE A 212 -7.94 5.25 15.79
C PHE A 212 -7.28 6.62 15.95
N VAL A 213 -7.35 7.42 14.91
CA VAL A 213 -7.09 8.85 14.94
C VAL A 213 -8.40 9.57 15.25
N ASP A 214 -8.48 10.21 16.41
CA ASP A 214 -9.65 10.98 16.84
C ASP A 214 -9.62 12.40 16.25
N LEU A 215 -10.33 12.57 15.13
CA LEU A 215 -10.54 13.86 14.47
C LEU A 215 -11.76 14.58 15.07
N ARG A 216 -11.92 15.87 14.74
CA ARG A 216 -13.04 16.72 15.21
C ARG A 216 -14.40 16.09 14.88
N SER A 217 -14.62 15.74 13.62
CA SER A 217 -15.88 15.20 13.09
C SER A 217 -16.01 13.71 13.35
N GLU A 218 -14.92 12.96 13.17
CA GLU A 218 -14.97 11.51 13.03
C GLU A 218 -13.79 10.79 13.69
N ARG A 219 -13.74 9.47 13.53
CA ARG A 219 -12.64 8.62 13.96
C ARG A 219 -12.23 7.77 12.77
N LEU A 220 -10.96 7.86 12.41
CA LEU A 220 -10.41 7.16 11.25
C LEU A 220 -9.35 6.17 11.69
N ARG A 221 -9.29 5.04 10.99
CA ARG A 221 -8.17 4.10 11.12
C ARG A 221 -7.31 4.23 9.87
N LEU A 222 -6.01 4.46 10.04
CA LEU A 222 -5.08 4.48 8.91
C LEU A 222 -4.97 3.07 8.32
N ALA A 223 -5.02 2.99 6.99
CA ALA A 223 -4.78 1.79 6.21
C ALA A 223 -3.37 1.86 5.61
N ASN A 224 -2.71 0.71 5.43
CA ASN A 224 -1.36 0.65 4.90
C ASN A 224 -1.37 0.67 3.36
N ILE A 225 -2.17 1.54 2.74
CA ILE A 225 -2.30 1.64 1.28
C ILE A 225 -2.16 3.09 0.84
N TYR A 226 -1.37 3.33 -0.20
CA TYR A 226 -0.96 4.67 -0.60
C TYR A 226 -0.99 4.80 -2.12
N VAL A 227 -1.46 5.93 -2.64
CA VAL A 227 -1.15 6.37 -4.01
C VAL A 227 -0.13 7.48 -3.90
N VAL A 228 1.00 7.35 -4.59
CA VAL A 228 2.12 8.28 -4.44
C VAL A 228 2.70 8.70 -5.78
N ARG A 229 3.14 9.95 -5.86
CA ARG A 229 4.01 10.53 -6.90
C ARG A 229 5.37 10.78 -6.27
N PRO A 230 6.29 9.80 -6.29
CA PRO A 230 7.51 9.86 -5.48
C PRO A 230 8.39 11.08 -5.76
N GLN A 231 8.37 11.59 -6.98
CA GLN A 231 9.14 12.74 -7.44
C GLN A 231 8.69 14.06 -6.81
N GLU A 232 7.45 14.14 -6.31
CA GLU A 232 6.89 15.37 -5.72
C GLU A 232 7.05 15.43 -4.20
N LEU A 233 7.70 14.44 -3.60
CA LEU A 233 7.99 14.43 -2.17
C LEU A 233 9.43 14.91 -1.93
N GLY A 234 9.63 16.03 -1.25
CA GLY A 234 10.97 16.52 -0.90
C GLY A 234 11.62 15.85 0.33
N GLY A 235 10.84 15.18 1.18
CA GLY A 235 11.23 14.76 2.53
C GLY A 235 11.58 13.28 2.71
N HIS A 236 12.28 12.63 1.78
CA HIS A 236 12.52 11.18 1.85
C HIS A 236 13.20 10.70 3.14
N GLU A 237 14.13 11.47 3.70
CA GLU A 237 14.82 11.12 4.96
C GLU A 237 13.88 11.15 6.19
N LEU A 238 12.84 12.00 6.17
CA LEU A 238 11.84 12.05 7.24
C LEU A 238 10.87 10.89 7.18
N VAL A 239 10.51 10.42 5.98
CA VAL A 239 9.66 9.24 5.83
C VAL A 239 10.34 8.06 6.53
N GLU A 240 11.63 7.84 6.28
CA GLU A 240 12.39 6.77 6.95
C GLU A 240 12.46 6.96 8.47
N THR A 241 12.64 8.20 8.93
CA THR A 241 12.67 8.56 10.35
C THR A 241 11.31 8.34 11.03
N GLY A 242 10.21 8.82 10.44
CA GLY A 242 8.84 8.66 10.94
C GLY A 242 8.38 7.19 10.98
N PHE A 243 8.75 6.40 9.97
CA PHE A 243 8.49 4.94 9.98
C PHE A 243 9.32 4.20 11.03
N SER A 244 10.53 4.68 11.35
CA SER A 244 11.34 4.12 12.43
C SER A 244 10.72 4.39 13.82
N TYR A 245 10.00 5.51 13.97
CA TYR A 245 9.21 5.84 15.17
C TYR A 245 7.76 5.29 15.15
N ARG A 246 7.33 4.58 14.08
CA ARG A 246 5.94 4.09 13.85
C ARG A 246 5.34 3.33 15.02
N LYS A 247 6.16 2.65 15.83
CA LYS A 247 5.73 2.04 17.09
C LYS A 247 5.84 3.06 18.24
N ALA A 248 5.14 4.19 18.12
CA ALA A 248 5.04 5.26 19.12
C ALA A 248 4.32 4.81 20.43
N LYS A 249 4.58 3.57 20.88
CA LYS A 249 4.20 3.06 22.20
C LYS A 249 4.90 3.83 23.32
N ASP A 250 6.06 4.42 23.05
CA ASP A 250 6.84 5.18 24.02
C ASP A 250 6.68 6.69 23.82
N TRP A 251 6.24 7.39 24.87
CA TRP A 251 6.10 8.85 24.87
C TRP A 251 7.43 9.57 24.59
N ARG A 252 8.56 8.93 24.88
CA ARG A 252 9.92 9.40 24.54
C ARG A 252 10.16 9.46 23.02
N ASN A 253 9.65 8.47 22.28
CA ASN A 253 9.74 8.45 20.81
C ASN A 253 8.86 9.52 20.17
N VAL A 254 7.71 9.83 20.78
CA VAL A 254 6.83 10.91 20.34
C VAL A 254 7.48 12.28 20.57
N ILE A 255 8.13 12.48 21.73
CA ILE A 255 8.87 13.73 22.01
C ILE A 255 10.10 13.85 21.10
N ALA A 256 10.84 12.77 20.86
CA ALA A 256 11.97 12.76 19.93
C ALA A 256 11.53 13.09 18.50
N LEU A 257 10.41 12.50 18.05
CA LEU A 257 9.79 12.86 16.78
C LEU A 257 9.42 14.34 16.77
N ALA A 258 8.66 14.84 17.74
CA ALA A 258 8.26 16.25 17.83
C ALA A 258 9.47 17.20 17.82
N TRP A 259 10.54 16.89 18.57
CA TRP A 259 11.76 17.67 18.62
C TRP A 259 12.48 17.72 17.26
N SER A 260 12.55 16.59 16.55
CA SER A 260 13.12 16.52 15.20
C SER A 260 12.38 17.39 14.18
N LEU A 261 11.11 17.72 14.45
CA LEU A 261 10.29 18.57 13.58
C LEU A 261 10.49 20.06 13.90
N ILE A 262 10.71 20.44 15.16
CA ILE A 262 10.85 21.84 15.58
C ILE A 262 12.02 22.55 14.87
N SER A 263 13.09 21.81 14.56
CA SER A 263 14.28 22.36 13.88
C SER A 263 14.06 22.74 12.40
N ARG A 264 12.85 22.56 11.84
CA ARG A 264 12.54 22.80 10.43
C ARG A 264 11.60 24.01 10.22
N PRO A 265 11.65 24.68 9.05
CA PRO A 265 10.70 25.73 8.71
C PRO A 265 9.25 25.25 8.81
N GLY A 266 8.43 25.89 9.63
CA GLY A 266 7.03 25.48 9.88
C GLY A 266 6.85 24.23 10.74
N GLY A 267 7.93 23.56 11.14
CA GLY A 267 7.87 22.27 11.83
C GLY A 267 7.39 22.33 13.28
N TRP A 268 7.36 23.53 13.90
CA TRP A 268 6.72 23.73 15.20
C TRP A 268 5.21 23.41 15.18
N LYS A 269 4.51 23.72 14.07
CA LYS A 269 3.07 23.39 13.92
C LYS A 269 2.88 21.88 13.84
N ALA A 270 3.74 21.20 13.09
CA ALA A 270 3.72 19.74 12.96
C ALA A 270 4.07 19.04 14.28
N ALA A 271 5.08 19.54 15.01
CA ALA A 271 5.43 19.06 16.34
C ALA A 271 4.28 19.21 17.34
N TRP A 272 3.65 20.39 17.38
CA TRP A 272 2.47 20.65 18.20
C TRP A 272 1.33 19.68 17.86
N LEU A 273 1.09 19.42 16.56
CA LEU A 273 0.05 18.51 16.13
C LEU A 273 0.32 17.06 16.56
N VAL A 274 1.56 16.58 16.42
CA VAL A 274 1.97 15.25 16.89
C VAL A 274 1.73 15.11 18.40
N LEU A 275 2.17 16.09 19.19
CA LEU A 275 1.96 16.11 20.64
C LEU A 275 0.48 16.17 21.01
N ARG A 276 -0.31 16.98 20.29
CA ARG A 276 -1.76 17.09 20.49
C ARG A 276 -2.49 15.79 20.19
N LEU A 277 -2.15 15.12 19.10
CA LEU A 277 -2.72 13.81 18.74
C LEU A 277 -2.39 12.77 19.81
N GLN A 278 -1.14 12.72 20.28
CA GLN A 278 -0.74 11.83 21.36
C GLN A 278 -1.50 12.12 22.67
N ALA A 279 -1.60 13.39 23.05
CA ALA A 279 -2.37 13.80 24.22
C ALA A 279 -3.86 13.43 24.08
N THR A 280 -4.41 13.51 22.85
CA THR A 280 -5.80 13.10 22.56
C THR A 280 -5.99 11.61 22.84
N VAL A 281 -5.09 10.76 22.34
CA VAL A 281 -5.11 9.30 22.58
C VAL A 281 -5.00 8.97 24.06
N MET A 282 -4.10 9.64 24.79
CA MET A 282 -3.94 9.45 26.24
C MET A 282 -5.21 9.87 27.01
N ALA A 283 -5.87 10.94 26.60
CA ALA A 283 -7.10 11.43 27.22
C ALA A 283 -8.35 10.63 26.81
N ALA A 284 -8.29 9.84 25.73
CA ALA A 284 -9.44 9.14 25.16
C ALA A 284 -10.10 8.15 26.13
N LYS A 285 -9.32 7.51 27.01
CA LYS A 285 -9.86 6.57 28.03
C LYS A 285 -10.91 7.22 28.95
N ARG A 286 -10.75 8.50 29.28
CA ARG A 286 -11.66 9.21 30.20
C ARG A 286 -12.82 9.92 29.50
N LYS A 287 -12.76 10.07 28.17
CA LYS A 287 -13.70 10.84 27.34
C LYS A 287 -14.15 12.20 27.95
N GLY A 288 -13.29 12.81 28.76
CA GLY A 288 -13.61 13.99 29.58
C GLY A 288 -13.54 15.32 28.83
N ARG A 289 -13.61 16.44 29.57
CA ARG A 289 -13.54 17.80 29.00
C ARG A 289 -12.23 18.04 28.23
N LEU A 290 -11.10 17.57 28.76
CA LEU A 290 -9.79 17.68 28.10
C LEU A 290 -9.75 16.94 26.76
N TYR A 291 -10.24 15.70 26.71
CA TYR A 291 -10.35 14.92 25.47
C TYR A 291 -11.19 15.66 24.43
N ARG A 292 -12.38 16.15 24.80
CA ARG A 292 -13.26 16.90 23.89
C ARG A 292 -12.63 18.21 23.41
N TRP A 293 -11.82 18.88 24.23
CA TRP A 293 -11.08 20.08 23.82
C TRP A 293 -9.94 19.74 22.85
N LEU A 294 -9.14 18.71 23.14
CA LEU A 294 -8.06 18.24 22.26
C LEU A 294 -8.61 17.77 20.91
N ARG A 295 -9.64 16.92 20.91
CA ARG A 295 -10.28 16.42 19.69
C ARG A 295 -10.84 17.54 18.81
N ARG A 296 -11.42 18.60 19.40
CA ARG A 296 -12.01 19.73 18.66
C ARG A 296 -11.04 20.48 17.74
N GLY A 297 -9.73 20.35 17.90
CA GLY A 297 -8.77 21.00 16.99
C GLY A 297 -7.95 20.01 16.16
N ASN A 298 -8.29 18.72 16.18
CA ASN A 298 -7.71 17.73 15.29
C ASN A 298 -8.57 17.70 14.00
N THR A 299 -8.37 18.62 13.08
CA THR A 299 -9.08 18.58 11.79
C THR A 299 -8.24 17.85 10.75
N GLN A 300 -8.89 17.24 9.76
CA GLN A 300 -8.19 16.53 8.69
C GLN A 300 -7.24 17.47 7.94
N GLU A 301 -7.68 18.70 7.65
CA GLU A 301 -6.90 19.72 6.94
C GLU A 301 -5.64 20.11 7.73
N ALA A 302 -5.74 20.17 9.06
CA ALA A 302 -4.57 20.46 9.91
C ALA A 302 -3.55 19.32 9.87
N LEU A 303 -4.01 18.05 9.84
CA LEU A 303 -3.14 16.88 9.68
C LEU A 303 -2.52 16.82 8.31
N GLU A 304 -3.27 17.10 7.25
CA GLU A 304 -2.80 17.16 5.88
C GLU A 304 -1.78 18.28 5.68
N ALA A 305 -2.04 19.48 6.19
CA ALA A 305 -1.09 20.60 6.13
C ALA A 305 0.19 20.31 6.93
N GLY A 306 0.04 19.74 8.13
CA GLY A 306 1.17 19.31 8.96
C GLY A 306 2.01 18.25 8.24
N GLY A 307 1.38 17.20 7.73
CA GLY A 307 2.03 16.14 6.96
C GLY A 307 2.69 16.67 5.69
N SER A 308 2.03 17.58 4.96
CA SER A 308 2.56 18.14 3.71
C SER A 308 3.84 18.94 3.96
N THR A 309 3.86 19.71 5.06
CA THR A 309 5.06 20.43 5.51
C THR A 309 6.20 19.44 5.84
N LEU A 310 5.87 18.30 6.45
CA LEU A 310 6.86 17.29 6.82
C LEU A 310 7.42 16.53 5.63
N LEU A 311 6.58 16.12 4.69
CA LEU A 311 7.01 15.31 3.55
C LEU A 311 7.49 16.15 2.37
N GLY A 312 7.32 17.47 2.43
CA GLY A 312 7.71 18.38 1.35
C GLY A 312 6.92 18.13 0.07
N GLY A 313 5.62 17.86 0.19
CA GLY A 313 4.69 17.60 -0.92
C GLY A 313 3.26 17.50 -0.40
N SER A 314 2.27 17.75 -1.24
CA SER A 314 0.85 17.80 -0.83
C SER A 314 0.32 16.40 -0.43
N ILE A 315 -0.36 16.33 0.72
CA ILE A 315 -0.91 15.08 1.27
C ILE A 315 -2.43 15.18 1.39
N ARG A 316 -3.10 14.07 1.09
CA ARG A 316 -4.55 13.90 1.28
C ARG A 316 -4.89 12.57 1.95
N PHE A 317 -5.74 12.58 2.97
CA PHE A 317 -6.35 11.34 3.46
C PHE A 317 -7.56 10.95 2.60
N VAL A 318 -7.62 9.67 2.25
CA VAL A 318 -8.68 9.11 1.42
C VAL A 318 -9.40 8.02 2.20
N VAL A 319 -10.65 8.29 2.58
CA VAL A 319 -11.44 7.41 3.45
C VAL A 319 -12.23 6.39 2.62
N SER A 320 -12.00 5.12 2.89
CA SER A 320 -12.66 3.96 2.28
C SER A 320 -13.61 3.26 3.26
N PRO A 321 -14.76 2.71 2.80
CA PRO A 321 -15.66 1.90 3.62
C PRO A 321 -15.16 0.45 3.81
N TYR A 322 -14.04 0.07 3.19
CA TYR A 322 -13.50 -1.29 3.26
C TYR A 322 -12.53 -1.44 4.44
N GLY A 323 -13.08 -1.73 5.62
CA GLY A 323 -12.31 -1.84 6.86
C GLY A 323 -11.17 -2.86 6.83
N GLY A 324 -11.28 -3.89 5.97
CA GLY A 324 -10.26 -4.92 5.74
C GLY A 324 -8.91 -4.36 5.28
N LEU A 325 -8.89 -3.19 4.61
CA LEU A 325 -7.66 -2.48 4.22
C LEU A 325 -6.80 -2.02 5.41
N SER A 326 -7.36 -2.00 6.61
CA SER A 326 -6.68 -1.55 7.82
C SER A 326 -6.31 -2.65 8.81
N ILE A 327 -6.67 -3.90 8.48
CA ILE A 327 -6.40 -5.07 9.30
C ILE A 327 -5.14 -5.76 8.78
N ASP A 328 -4.05 -5.58 9.52
CA ASP A 328 -2.72 -6.13 9.24
C ASP A 328 -2.29 -7.18 10.26
N VAL A 329 -1.44 -8.12 9.85
CA VAL A 329 -0.82 -9.12 10.74
C VAL A 329 0.44 -8.53 11.37
N ASP A 330 0.32 -7.99 12.58
CA ASP A 330 1.40 -7.27 13.25
C ASP A 330 2.26 -8.19 14.13
N ASP A 331 1.64 -9.18 14.78
CA ASP A 331 2.30 -10.16 15.65
C ASP A 331 1.64 -11.56 15.62
N GLN A 332 2.11 -12.45 16.49
CA GLN A 332 1.62 -13.83 16.58
C GLN A 332 0.15 -13.91 17.02
N GLU A 333 -0.31 -13.00 17.87
CA GLU A 333 -1.71 -13.00 18.33
C GLU A 333 -2.63 -12.60 17.18
N ASP A 334 -2.28 -11.55 16.44
CA ASP A 334 -3.02 -11.17 15.24
C ASP A 334 -3.08 -12.31 14.21
N TYR A 335 -1.95 -12.98 13.99
CA TYR A 335 -1.88 -14.11 13.05
C TYR A 335 -2.86 -15.22 13.41
N LEU A 336 -2.94 -15.59 14.69
CA LEU A 336 -3.83 -16.64 15.18
C LEU A 336 -5.31 -16.19 15.13
N ILE A 337 -5.61 -14.97 15.57
CA ILE A 337 -6.97 -14.43 15.57
C ILE A 337 -7.50 -14.33 14.14
N ILE A 338 -6.76 -13.66 13.26
CA ILE A 338 -7.16 -13.50 11.86
C ILE A 338 -7.27 -14.87 11.20
N GLY A 339 -6.30 -15.78 11.42
CA GLY A 339 -6.35 -17.14 10.89
C GLY A 339 -7.62 -17.90 11.28
N SER A 340 -8.02 -17.83 12.55
CA SER A 340 -9.24 -18.50 13.04
C SER A 340 -10.54 -17.92 12.46
N ARG A 341 -10.53 -16.66 12.02
CA ARG A 341 -11.70 -15.94 11.51
C ARG A 341 -11.63 -15.67 10.00
N PHE A 342 -10.57 -16.13 9.32
CA PHE A 342 -10.23 -15.70 7.97
C PHE A 342 -11.35 -15.94 6.97
N ALA A 343 -11.91 -17.16 6.93
CA ALA A 343 -12.98 -17.50 5.99
C ALA A 343 -14.22 -16.60 6.15
N GLU A 344 -14.62 -16.32 7.39
CA GLU A 344 -15.75 -15.44 7.70
C GLU A 344 -15.42 -13.97 7.37
N TRP A 345 -14.26 -13.47 7.79
CA TRP A 345 -13.90 -12.08 7.58
C TRP A 345 -13.66 -11.75 6.11
N SER A 346 -13.14 -12.70 5.33
CA SER A 346 -13.01 -12.57 3.88
C SER A 346 -14.37 -12.59 3.15
N SER A 347 -15.42 -13.20 3.72
CA SER A 347 -16.75 -13.16 3.10
C SER A 347 -17.40 -11.78 3.24
N TRP A 348 -17.12 -11.05 4.32
CA TRP A 348 -17.70 -9.72 4.55
C TRP A 348 -17.34 -8.69 3.49
N SER A 349 -16.18 -8.82 2.83
CA SER A 349 -15.84 -7.96 1.69
C SER A 349 -16.87 -8.11 0.56
N HIS A 350 -17.35 -9.33 0.31
CA HIS A 350 -18.39 -9.59 -0.69
C HIS A 350 -19.77 -9.05 -0.26
N ASP A 351 -20.07 -9.10 1.04
CA ASP A 351 -21.33 -8.56 1.57
C ASP A 351 -21.35 -7.01 1.56
N GLN A 352 -20.21 -6.37 1.84
CA GLN A 352 -20.07 -4.91 1.72
C GLN A 352 -20.30 -4.44 0.29
N ASP A 353 -19.86 -5.21 -0.71
CA ASP A 353 -20.10 -4.91 -2.13
C ASP A 353 -21.62 -4.83 -2.43
N SER A 354 -22.41 -5.74 -1.88
CA SER A 354 -23.87 -5.77 -2.09
C SER A 354 -24.58 -4.59 -1.43
N ALA A 355 -24.07 -4.12 -0.29
CA ALA A 355 -24.65 -3.00 0.45
C ALA A 355 -24.26 -1.62 -0.10
N ILE A 356 -23.11 -1.50 -0.78
CA ILE A 356 -22.65 -0.24 -1.40
C ILE A 356 -23.33 -0.02 -2.77
N LEU A 357 -23.68 -1.11 -3.46
CA LEU A 357 -24.33 -1.06 -4.77
C LEU A 357 -25.87 -0.94 -4.71
N ALA A 358 -26.48 -1.15 -3.53
CA ALA A 358 -27.91 -0.98 -3.26
C ALA A 358 -28.21 0.43 -2.76
#